data_AF-A0A353H7S1-F1
#
_entry.id   AF-A0A353H7S1-F1
#
_cell.length_a   1.000
_cell.length_b   1.000
_cell.length_c   1.000
_cell.angle_alpha   90.00
_cell.angle_beta   90.00
_cell.angle_gamma   90.00
#
_symmetry.space_group_name_H-M   'P 1'
#
loop_
_entity.id
_entity.type
_entity.pdbx_description
1 polymer ?
#
loop_
_entity_poly.entity_id
_entity_poly.type
_entity_poly.pdbx_seq_one_letter_code
_entity_poly.pdbx_strand_id
1 'polypeptide(L)'
;GQMMQGMKTMLFLAEKAGLKGKVGGSFGAFGWSGEAPGRIFDTMDHILEMDMVSGPLRLKSAALGGGTQMAQEYGKEIAKKMGAS
;
A
#
# COMPACT_ATOMS: atom_id res chain seq x y z
N GLY A 1 -13.39 5.82 -5.28
CA GLY A 1 -13.54 4.34 -5.29
C GLY A 1 -13.59 3.80 -3.87
N GLN A 2 -14.59 3.01 -3.52
CA GLN A 2 -14.80 2.57 -2.13
C GLN A 2 -13.84 1.44 -1.73
N MET A 3 -13.25 1.56 -0.54
CA MET A 3 -12.44 0.51 0.07
C MET A 3 -13.33 -0.67 0.50
N MET A 4 -12.89 -1.90 0.23
CA MET A 4 -13.58 -3.12 0.63
C MET A 4 -13.78 -3.18 2.16
N GLN A 5 -14.90 -3.73 2.60
CA GLN A 5 -15.20 -3.81 4.04
C GLN A 5 -14.14 -4.59 4.82
N GLY A 6 -13.65 -5.71 4.27
CA GLY A 6 -12.58 -6.48 4.90
C GLY A 6 -11.28 -5.69 5.08
N MET A 7 -10.98 -4.76 4.17
CA MET A 7 -9.81 -3.90 4.29
C MET A 7 -9.97 -2.87 5.41
N LYS A 8 -11.17 -2.30 5.58
CA LYS A 8 -11.46 -1.43 6.72
C LYS A 8 -11.27 -2.16 8.05
N THR A 9 -11.78 -3.40 8.15
CA THR A 9 -11.60 -4.23 9.34
C THR A 9 -10.13 -4.52 9.62
N MET A 10 -9.35 -4.84 8.59
CA MET A 10 -7.91 -5.08 8.74
C MET A 10 -7.17 -3.82 9.25
N LEU A 11 -7.42 -2.65 8.67
CA LEU A 11 -6.80 -1.39 9.11
C LEU A 11 -7.15 -1.05 10.57
N PHE A 12 -8.41 -1.32 10.98
CA PHE A 12 -8.82 -1.14 12.36
C PHE A 12 -8.08 -2.08 13.34
N LEU A 13 -7.81 -3.33 12.93
CA LEU A 13 -7.01 -4.24 13.74
C LEU A 13 -5.53 -3.82 13.76
N ALA A 14 -5.02 -3.30 12.65
CA ALA A 14 -3.64 -2.84 12.49
C ALA A 14 -3.29 -1.65 13.40
N GLU A 15 -4.27 -0.80 13.72
CA GLU A 15 -4.12 0.31 14.70
C GLU A 15 -3.61 -0.20 16.07
N LYS A 16 -3.97 -1.43 16.44
CA LYS A 16 -3.59 -2.05 17.72
C LYS A 16 -2.28 -2.85 17.65
N ALA A 17 -1.64 -2.90 16.50
CA ALA A 17 -0.49 -3.78 16.24
C ALA A 17 0.88 -3.11 16.45
N GLY A 18 0.93 -1.84 16.89
CA GLY A 18 2.20 -1.15 17.18
C GLY A 18 3.07 -0.95 15.93
N LEU A 19 2.46 -0.49 14.83
CA LEU A 19 3.11 -0.36 13.52
C LEU A 19 3.91 0.94 13.33
N LYS A 20 3.90 1.83 14.31
CA LYS A 20 4.63 3.10 14.27
C LYS A 20 6.10 2.88 13.92
N GLY A 21 6.58 3.63 12.92
CA GLY A 21 7.94 3.56 12.40
C GLY A 21 8.30 2.28 11.65
N LYS A 22 7.36 1.34 11.45
CA LYS A 22 7.58 0.17 10.60
C LYS A 22 7.51 0.57 9.14
N VAL A 23 8.40 0.02 8.33
CA VAL A 23 8.40 0.25 6.88
C VAL A 23 7.08 -0.29 6.29
N GLY A 24 6.42 0.53 5.48
CA GLY A 24 5.14 0.21 4.88
C GLY A 24 5.03 0.56 3.40
N GLY A 25 4.09 -0.09 2.74
CA GLY A 25 3.68 0.19 1.36
C GLY A 25 2.26 -0.30 1.15
N SER A 26 1.56 0.26 0.17
CA SER A 26 0.20 -0.13 -0.17
C SER A 26 0.05 -0.29 -1.68
N PHE A 27 -0.89 -1.14 -2.10
CA PHE A 27 -1.08 -1.44 -3.50
C PHE A 27 -2.54 -1.77 -3.80
N GLY A 28 -2.92 -1.64 -5.08
CA GLY A 28 -4.20 -2.16 -5.54
C GLY A 28 -4.47 -1.89 -7.01
N ALA A 29 -5.35 -2.71 -7.58
CA ALA A 29 -5.87 -2.52 -8.93
C ALA A 29 -7.13 -1.64 -8.93
N PHE A 30 -7.36 -0.89 -10.02
CA PHE A 30 -8.53 -0.03 -10.15
C PHE A 30 -9.06 0.01 -11.58
N GLY A 31 -10.39 0.01 -11.75
CA GLY A 31 -11.01 0.18 -13.07
C GLY A 31 -11.20 1.65 -13.48
N TRP A 32 -11.55 2.53 -12.52
CA TRP A 32 -11.94 3.92 -12.81
C TRP A 32 -11.24 4.92 -11.89
N SER A 33 -11.71 5.07 -10.66
CA SER A 33 -11.24 6.13 -9.74
C SER A 33 -9.89 5.84 -9.07
N GLY A 34 -9.60 4.58 -8.75
CA GLY A 34 -8.32 4.17 -8.15
C GLY A 34 -7.92 4.91 -6.87
N GLU A 35 -8.91 5.41 -6.11
CA GLU A 35 -8.70 6.13 -4.85
C GLU A 35 -8.39 5.20 -3.68
N ALA A 36 -8.85 3.94 -3.72
CA ALA A 36 -8.75 3.03 -2.58
C ALA A 36 -7.28 2.78 -2.13
N PRO A 37 -6.31 2.52 -3.03
CA PRO A 37 -4.91 2.41 -2.64
C PRO A 37 -4.37 3.67 -1.96
N GLY A 38 -4.79 4.86 -2.41
CA GLY A 38 -4.44 6.14 -1.78
C GLY A 38 -4.97 6.24 -0.36
N ARG A 39 -6.26 5.94 -0.14
CA ARG A 39 -6.84 5.97 1.22
C ARG A 39 -6.19 4.97 2.17
N ILE A 40 -5.79 3.79 1.66
CA ILE A 40 -5.03 2.81 2.45
C ILE A 40 -3.66 3.40 2.81
N PHE A 41 -2.96 3.98 1.83
CA PHE A 41 -1.67 4.64 2.03
C PHE A 41 -1.76 5.72 3.12
N ASP A 42 -2.70 6.66 2.97
CA ASP A 42 -2.85 7.78 3.90
C ASP A 42 -3.20 7.31 5.33
N THR A 43 -3.94 6.21 5.45
CA THR A 43 -4.24 5.61 6.76
C THR A 43 -2.98 5.01 7.38
N MET A 44 -2.17 4.28 6.59
CA MET A 44 -0.93 3.70 7.08
C MET A 44 0.10 4.77 7.47
N ASP A 45 0.20 5.85 6.69
CA ASP A 45 1.11 6.96 6.93
C ASP A 45 0.69 7.78 8.15
N HIS A 46 -0.54 8.30 8.16
CA HIS A 46 -0.93 9.31 9.15
C HIS A 46 -1.58 8.74 10.42
N ILE A 47 -2.24 7.58 10.34
CA ILE A 47 -2.94 6.98 11.49
C ILE A 47 -2.09 5.89 12.14
N LEU A 48 -1.49 5.01 11.33
CA LEU A 48 -0.60 3.95 11.85
C LEU A 48 0.84 4.43 12.06
N GLU A 49 1.17 5.65 11.60
CA GLU A 49 2.48 6.29 11.73
C GLU A 49 3.62 5.42 11.16
N MET A 50 3.35 4.71 10.06
CA MET A 50 4.32 3.84 9.39
C MET A 50 5.32 4.67 8.58
N ASP A 51 6.54 4.15 8.42
CA ASP A 51 7.54 4.74 7.55
C ASP A 51 7.29 4.29 6.11
N MET A 52 6.44 5.03 5.39
CA MET A 52 5.95 4.61 4.08
C MET A 52 6.96 4.83 2.95
N VAL A 53 6.94 3.95 1.94
CA VAL A 53 7.60 4.19 0.64
C VAL A 53 6.91 5.35 -0.13
N SER A 54 7.42 5.74 -1.29
CA SER A 54 7.06 6.99 -1.99
C SER A 54 5.57 7.18 -2.33
N GLY A 55 4.78 6.12 -2.38
CA GLY A 55 3.34 6.19 -2.62
C GLY A 55 2.70 4.81 -2.78
N PRO A 56 1.37 4.74 -3.04
CA PRO A 56 0.71 3.48 -3.33
C PRO A 56 1.03 2.98 -4.75
N LEU A 57 1.27 1.68 -4.90
CA LEU A 57 1.30 1.04 -6.22
C LEU A 57 -0.12 0.91 -6.79
N ARG A 58 -0.40 1.64 -7.88
CA ARG A 58 -1.74 1.69 -8.51
C ARG A 58 -1.71 0.98 -9.86
N LEU A 59 -2.46 -0.12 -10.00
CA LEU A 59 -2.54 -0.89 -11.24
C LEU A 59 -3.87 -0.62 -11.97
N LYS A 60 -3.83 -0.08 -13.19
CA LYS A 60 -5.04 0.31 -13.96
C LYS A 60 -5.93 -0.87 -14.40
N SER A 61 -5.40 -2.08 -14.38
CA SER A 61 -6.13 -3.35 -14.51
C SER A 61 -5.11 -4.48 -14.32
N ALA A 62 -5.52 -5.60 -13.72
CA ALA A 62 -4.68 -6.80 -13.66
C ALA A 62 -4.35 -7.36 -15.07
N ALA A 63 -5.12 -6.95 -16.09
CA ALA A 63 -4.94 -7.36 -17.48
C ALA A 63 -3.93 -6.50 -18.26
N LEU A 64 -3.48 -5.35 -17.73
CA LEU A 64 -2.40 -4.60 -18.38
C LEU A 64 -1.08 -5.32 -18.12
N GLY A 65 -0.37 -5.66 -19.20
CA GLY A 65 1.00 -6.21 -19.11
C GLY A 65 1.93 -5.28 -18.32
N GLY A 66 2.97 -5.86 -17.70
CA GLY A 66 3.95 -5.11 -16.90
C GLY A 66 3.62 -4.96 -15.42
N GLY A 67 2.43 -5.40 -14.96
CA GLY A 67 2.05 -5.41 -13.54
C GLY A 67 3.06 -6.11 -12.63
N THR A 68 3.59 -7.25 -13.06
CA THR A 68 4.61 -8.00 -12.32
C THR A 68 5.90 -7.21 -12.15
N GLN A 69 6.38 -6.56 -13.21
CA GLN A 69 7.61 -5.77 -13.14
C GLN A 69 7.44 -4.56 -12.20
N MET A 70 6.32 -3.84 -12.32
CA MET A 70 6.00 -2.73 -11.41
C MET A 70 5.91 -3.19 -9.95
N ALA A 71 5.32 -4.35 -9.69
CA ALA A 71 5.27 -4.93 -8.34
C ALA A 71 6.66 -5.31 -7.80
N GLN A 72 7.54 -5.84 -8.66
CA GLN A 72 8.92 -6.16 -8.29
C GLN A 72 9.74 -4.90 -7.96
N GLU A 73 9.61 -3.85 -8.77
CA GLU A 73 10.28 -2.57 -8.54
C GLU A 73 9.79 -1.92 -7.22
N TYR A 74 8.48 -1.97 -6.98
CA TYR A 74 7.89 -1.50 -5.72
C TYR A 74 8.39 -2.30 -4.51
N GLY A 75 8.50 -3.63 -4.64
CA GLY A 75 9.08 -4.48 -3.60
C GLY A 75 10.55 -4.16 -3.31
N LYS A 76 11.34 -3.82 -4.34
CA LYS A 76 12.73 -3.36 -4.16
C LYS A 76 12.80 -2.03 -3.41
N GLU A 77 11.86 -1.13 -3.64
CA GLU A 77 11.77 0.14 -2.89
C GLU A 77 11.52 -0.13 -1.39
N ILE A 78 10.58 -1.01 -1.07
CA ILE A 78 10.31 -1.43 0.32
C ILE A 78 11.56 -2.07 0.93
N ALA A 79 12.20 -3.02 0.24
CA ALA A 79 13.39 -3.71 0.73
C ALA A 79 14.54 -2.74 1.00
N LYS A 80 14.79 -1.80 0.08
CA LYS A 80 15.80 -0.74 0.26
C LYS A 80 15.50 0.11 1.49
N LYS A 81 14.23 0.46 1.70
CA LYS A 81 13.80 1.24 2.86
C LYS A 81 13.93 0.46 4.19
N MET A 82 13.76 -0.87 4.15
CA MET A 82 14.04 -1.76 5.28
C MET A 82 15.54 -1.91 5.60
N GLY A 83 16.43 -1.37 4.76
CA GLY A 83 17.88 -1.58 4.89
C GLY A 83 18.33 -2.98 4.47
N ALA A 84 17.50 -3.74 3.76
CA ALA A 84 17.92 -5.00 3.15
C ALA A 84 18.93 -4.67 2.03
N SER A 85 20.15 -5.17 2.20
CA SER A 85 21.27 -5.01 1.26
C SER A 85 21.32 -6.19 0.28
#